data_AF-A0A523RZL5-F1
#
_entry.id   AF-A0A523RZL5-F1
#
_cell.length_a   1.000
_cell.length_b   1.000
_cell.length_c   1.000
_cell.angle_alpha   90.00
_cell.angle_beta   90.00
_cell.angle_gamma   90.00
#
_symmetry.space_group_name_H-M   'P 1'
#
loop_
_entity.id
_entity.type
_entity.pdbx_description
1 polymer ?
#
loop_
_entity_poly.entity_id
_entity_poly.type
_entity_poly.pdbx_seq_one_letter_code
_entity_poly.pdbx_strand_id
1 'polypeptide(L)' 'MATVLIVDDDSFLHRVLERILTIGGHQVVGHADDGAEAIEVFVQQN' A
#
# COMPACT_ATOMS: atom_id res chain seq x y z
N MET A 1 -2.30 -15.16 -2.34
CA MET A 1 -2.91 -14.00 -1.70
C MET A 1 -1.91 -13.43 -0.71
N ALA A 2 -1.45 -12.20 -0.92
CA ALA A 2 -0.52 -11.52 -0.03
C ALA A 2 -1.15 -10.20 0.44
N THR A 3 -0.78 -9.75 1.64
CA THR A 3 -1.12 -8.43 2.18
C THR A 3 -0.05 -7.43 1.79
N VAL A 4 -0.44 -6.29 1.23
CA VAL A 4 0.48 -5.32 0.63
C VAL A 4 0.23 -3.92 1.20
N LEU A 5 1.29 -3.29 1.69
CA LEU A 5 1.36 -1.85 1.96
C LEU A 5 2.07 -1.20 0.76
N ILE A 6 1.43 -0.22 0.13
CA ILE A 6 2.04 0.52 -0.99
C ILE A 6 2.70 1.78 -0.42
N VAL A 7 3.94 2.05 -0.83
CA VAL A 7 4.72 3.23 -0.38
C VAL A 7 5.27 3.95 -1.60
N ASP A 8 4.72 5.11 -1.94
CA ASP A 8 5.08 5.92 -3.10
C ASP A 8 4.58 7.36 -2.91
N ASP A 9 5.32 8.38 -3.35
CA ASP A 9 4.96 9.80 -3.13
C ASP A 9 3.91 10.33 -4.11
N ASP A 10 3.48 9.52 -5.09
CA ASP A 10 2.41 9.87 -6.02
C ASP A 10 1.09 9.12 -5.74
N SER A 11 0.10 9.88 -5.26
CA SER A 11 -1.28 9.41 -5.06
C SER A 11 -1.95 8.81 -6.31
N PHE A 12 -1.49 9.13 -7.52
CA PHE A 12 -1.94 8.48 -8.74
C PHE A 12 -1.41 7.04 -8.85
N LEU A 13 -0.12 6.82 -8.52
CA LEU A 13 0.48 5.50 -8.52
C LEU A 13 -0.15 4.59 -7.47
N HIS A 14 -0.53 5.12 -6.31
CA HIS A 14 -1.34 4.41 -5.31
C HIS A 14 -2.57 3.74 -5.92
N ARG A 15 -3.40 4.48 -6.67
CA ARG A 15 -4.62 3.97 -7.30
C ARG A 15 -4.34 2.93 -8.39
N VAL A 16 -3.29 3.14 -9.19
CA VAL A 16 -2.91 2.22 -10.28
C VAL A 16 -2.42 0.90 -9.71
N LEU A 17 -1.49 0.95 -8.74
CA LEU A 17 -0.91 -0.22 -8.11
C LEU A 17 -1.96 -1.00 -7.31
N GLU A 18 -2.81 -0.31 -6.55
CA GLU A 18 -3.90 -0.95 -5.81
C GLU A 18 -4.82 -1.74 -6.74
N ARG A 19 -5.18 -1.16 -7.89
CA ARG A 19 -6.02 -1.87 -8.87
C ARG A 19 -5.32 -3.08 -9.47
N ILE A 20 -4.04 -2.97 -9.83
CA ILE A 20 -3.25 -4.09 -10.37
C ILE A 20 -3.14 -5.23 -9.34
N LEU A 21 -2.78 -4.90 -8.10
CA LEU A 21 -2.59 -5.87 -7.03
C LEU A 21 -3.91 -6.55 -6.64
N THR A 22 -5.00 -5.79 -6.58
CA THR A 22 -6.33 -6.34 -6.29
C THR A 22 -6.81 -7.28 -7.41
N ILE A 23 -6.60 -6.91 -8.69
CA ILE A 23 -6.89 -7.81 -9.83
C ILE A 23 -6.04 -9.09 -9.74
N GLY A 24 -4.79 -8.98 -9.27
CA GLY A 24 -3.89 -10.12 -9.03
C GLY A 24 -4.27 -10.99 -7.83
N GLY A 25 -5.33 -10.66 -7.08
CA GLY A 25 -5.75 -11.42 -5.90
C GLY A 25 -4.91 -11.16 -4.65
N HIS A 26 -4.26 -10.00 -4.58
CA HIS A 26 -3.62 -9.48 -3.37
C HIS A 26 -4.57 -8.54 -2.63
N GLN A 27 -4.33 -8.37 -1.33
CA GLN A 27 -5.07 -7.43 -0.49
C GLN A 27 -4.17 -6.24 -0.20
N VAL A 28 -4.55 -5.06 -0.67
CA VAL A 28 -3.89 -3.82 -0.25
C VAL A 28 -4.48 -3.41 1.08
N VAL A 29 -3.61 -3.18 2.06
CA VAL A 29 -4.01 -2.90 3.45
C VAL A 29 -3.75 -1.45 3.84
N GLY A 30 -2.97 -0.71 3.06
CA GLY A 30 -2.70 0.69 3.30
C GLY A 30 -1.83 1.31 2.22
N HIS A 31 -1.65 2.61 2.36
CA HIS A 31 -0.81 3.47 1.53
C HIS A 31 0.04 4.36 2.45
N ALA A 32 1.20 4.78 1.97
CA ALA A 32 2.03 5.77 2.63
C ALA A 32 2.80 6.57 1.57
N ASP A 33 2.95 7.87 1.78
CA ASP A 33 3.63 8.76 0.83
C ASP A 33 5.15 8.78 1.05
N ASP A 34 5.61 8.32 2.22
CA ASP A 34 7.04 8.23 2.55
C ASP A 34 7.38 7.07 3.50
N GLY A 35 8.68 6.93 3.80
CA GLY A 35 9.19 5.87 4.65
C GLY A 35 8.82 6.02 6.13
N ALA A 36 8.64 7.24 6.65
CA ALA A 36 8.25 7.44 8.04
C ALA A 36 6.78 7.05 8.24
N GLU A 37 5.91 7.53 7.37
CA GLU A 37 4.49 7.16 7.36
C GLU A 37 4.32 5.65 7.13
N ALA A 38 5.11 5.03 6.24
CA ALA A 38 5.04 3.60 6.00
C ALA A 38 5.32 2.76 7.26
N ILE A 39 6.27 3.20 8.10
CA ILE A 39 6.55 2.54 9.38
C ILE A 39 5.38 2.74 10.35
N GLU A 40 4.82 3.93 10.44
CA GLU A 40 3.65 4.21 11.28
C GLU A 40 2.45 3.34 10.88
N VAL A 41 2.14 3.26 9.58
CA VAL A 41 1.06 2.43 9.02
C VAL A 41 1.33 0.95 9.26
N PHE A 42 2.56 0.47 9.02
CA PHE A 42 2.90 -0.94 9.23
C PHE A 42 2.77 -1.35 10.71
N VAL A 43 3.17 -0.49 11.64
CA VAL A 43 3.08 -0.77 13.07
C VAL A 43 1.62 -0.75 13.55
N GLN A 44 0.77 0.14 13.04
CA GLN A 44 -0.67 0.18 13.39
C GLN A 44 -1.45 -1.06 12.95
N GLN A 45 -0.92 -1.85 12.01
CA GLN A 45 -1.59 -3.04 11.48
C GLN A 45 -1.17 -4.37 12.14
N ASN A 46 -0.26 -4.35 13.12
CA ASN A 46 0.09 -5.50 13.96
C ASN A 46 -0.67 -5.46 15.30
#